data_AF-A0A2N0KKU2-F1
#
_entry.id   AF-A0A2N0KKU2-F1
#
_cell.length_a   1.000
_cell.length_b   1.000
_cell.length_c   1.000
_cell.angle_alpha   90.00
_cell.angle_beta   90.00
_cell.angle_gamma   90.00
#
_symmetry.space_group_name_H-M   'P 1'
#
loop_
_entity.id
_entity.type
_entity.pdbx_description
1 polymer ?
#
loop_
_entity_poly.entity_id
_entity_poly.type
_entity_poly.pdbx_seq_one_letter_code
_entity_poly.pdbx_strand_id
1 'polypeptide(L)'
;MTTNDMERSKIVESSDTIEAIEECYRMGWSDGLPVVPPVDYKVREMLEMAGLTGEEEIISLEMRNRVLTSENVAANAVMAGCLPEYFPVLAATLSALEEEKNFVHMASASTSSPAIMMVLNGPIRDQIHANYRDGLLGPGNRANAVLGRAIRLCFMNGFDARPGTLDRGTLGNPSKYTLCFAENEEDSPWEPLHVSRGLNKEDSAVTVAVAYNPITVNNAYGHTGESILASIADTLKSASMAFRFPSQWVLVIGPEHAITLNDDGWTRRGIQEYMIENAARPQSELIRLGIAQGPERDGDDKIIRRCAQSADDILVLMGGGTGGRNSAIIDTTRYRIRTRKI
;
A
#
# COMPACT_ATOMS: atom_id res chain seq x y z
N MET A 1 26.11 -1.63 25.93
CA MET A 1 25.08 -2.05 26.91
C MET A 1 24.18 -3.03 26.21
N THR A 2 24.31 -4.29 26.56
CA THR A 2 23.53 -5.43 26.05
C THR A 2 22.08 -5.31 26.53
N THR A 3 21.15 -4.94 25.67
CA THR A 3 19.70 -4.96 25.96
C THR A 3 19.15 -6.34 25.68
N ASN A 4 19.27 -7.23 26.67
CA ASN A 4 18.57 -8.53 26.71
C ASN A 4 17.26 -8.45 27.52
N ASP A 5 16.82 -7.25 27.89
CA ASP A 5 15.48 -6.97 28.39
C ASP A 5 14.70 -6.22 27.30
N MET A 6 14.17 -6.95 26.33
CA MET A 6 13.00 -6.46 25.61
C MET A 6 11.84 -6.55 26.60
N GLU A 7 11.40 -5.40 27.13
CA GLU A 7 10.19 -5.36 27.97
C GLU A 7 9.05 -6.02 27.20
N ARG A 8 8.53 -7.14 27.74
CA ARG A 8 7.26 -7.71 27.31
C ARG A 8 6.17 -6.62 27.37
N SER A 9 5.10 -6.83 26.60
CA SER A 9 3.86 -6.04 26.66
C SER A 9 3.54 -5.65 28.12
N LYS A 10 3.38 -4.34 28.37
CA LYS A 10 3.05 -3.79 29.69
C LYS A 10 1.54 -3.79 29.86
N ILE A 11 1.06 -4.43 30.93
CA ILE A 11 -0.34 -4.35 31.35
C ILE A 11 -0.56 -3.00 32.05
N VAL A 12 -1.61 -2.30 31.65
CA VAL A 12 -2.02 -1.02 32.25
C VAL A 12 -3.46 -1.14 32.71
N GLU A 13 -3.70 -0.88 34.00
CA GLU A 13 -5.04 -0.87 34.57
C GLU A 13 -5.72 0.48 34.32
N SER A 14 -7.02 0.45 34.03
CA SER A 14 -7.87 1.63 33.81
C SER A 14 -9.22 1.43 34.48
N SER A 15 -9.89 2.53 34.84
CA SER A 15 -11.18 2.47 35.56
C SER A 15 -12.33 1.97 34.69
N ASP A 16 -12.31 2.30 33.40
CA ASP A 16 -13.31 1.92 32.41
C ASP A 16 -12.74 2.01 30.98
N THR A 17 -13.55 1.64 29.98
CA THR A 17 -13.13 1.61 28.57
C THR A 17 -12.79 2.98 27.99
N ILE A 18 -13.51 4.04 28.37
CA ILE A 18 -13.22 5.39 27.86
C ILE A 18 -11.89 5.87 28.44
N GLU A 19 -11.68 5.65 29.73
CA GLU A 19 -10.40 5.97 30.38
C GLU A 19 -9.25 5.14 29.81
N ALA A 20 -9.48 3.88 29.43
CA ALA A 20 -8.49 3.06 28.73
C ALA A 20 -8.09 3.66 27.36
N ILE A 21 -9.05 4.24 26.64
CA ILE A 21 -8.80 4.93 25.36
C ILE A 21 -7.98 6.21 25.62
N GLU A 22 -8.35 7.00 26.63
CA GLU A 22 -7.59 8.19 27.03
C GLU A 22 -6.17 7.85 27.49
N GLU A 23 -5.99 6.72 28.19
CA GLU A 23 -4.67 6.23 28.56
C GLU A 23 -3.84 5.84 27.32
N CYS A 24 -4.45 5.21 26.32
CA CYS A 24 -3.76 4.95 25.04
C CYS A 24 -3.30 6.26 24.36
N TYR A 25 -4.07 7.35 24.47
CA TYR A 25 -3.62 8.68 24.02
C TYR A 25 -2.44 9.19 24.84
N ARG A 26 -2.50 9.12 26.18
CA ARG A 26 -1.43 9.60 27.08
C ARG A 26 -0.12 8.84 26.93
N MET A 27 -0.20 7.53 26.70
CA MET A 27 0.96 6.68 26.40
C MET A 27 1.48 6.85 24.96
N GLY A 28 0.75 7.61 24.13
CA GLY A 28 1.07 7.84 22.73
C GLY A 28 0.82 6.62 21.84
N TRP A 29 0.07 5.61 22.26
CA TRP A 29 -0.17 4.40 21.48
C TRP A 29 -1.06 4.62 20.24
N SER A 30 -1.77 5.74 20.20
CA SER A 30 -2.65 6.08 19.08
C SER A 30 -1.95 6.86 17.96
N ASP A 31 -2.62 6.88 16.81
CA ASP A 31 -2.29 7.63 15.60
C ASP A 31 -3.10 8.94 15.49
N GLY A 32 -3.66 9.40 16.60
CA GLY A 32 -4.57 10.56 16.68
C GLY A 32 -6.05 10.18 16.64
N LEU A 33 -6.40 8.97 16.17
CA LEU A 33 -7.76 8.42 16.25
C LEU A 33 -7.91 7.55 17.50
N PRO A 34 -9.14 7.35 18.01
CA PRO A 34 -9.36 6.45 19.15
C PRO A 34 -8.98 5.02 18.75
N VAL A 35 -8.39 4.29 19.70
CA VAL A 35 -8.00 2.89 19.52
C VAL A 35 -8.91 1.98 20.33
N VAL A 36 -8.99 0.70 19.97
CA VAL A 36 -9.57 -0.31 20.85
C VAL A 36 -8.49 -0.80 21.82
N PRO A 37 -8.64 -0.67 23.14
CA PRO A 37 -7.62 -1.13 24.08
C PRO A 37 -7.27 -2.62 23.85
N PRO A 38 -5.97 -2.98 23.72
CA PRO A 38 -5.54 -4.32 23.32
C PRO A 38 -5.56 -5.30 24.50
N VAL A 39 -6.76 -5.64 24.97
CA VAL A 39 -6.96 -6.60 26.06
C VAL A 39 -6.53 -8.02 25.66
N ASP A 40 -5.94 -8.75 26.61
CA ASP A 40 -5.28 -10.04 26.37
C ASP A 40 -6.10 -11.07 25.59
N TYR A 41 -7.40 -11.18 25.87
CA TYR A 41 -8.24 -12.16 25.16
C TYR A 41 -8.40 -11.83 23.68
N LYS A 42 -8.47 -10.54 23.30
CA LYS A 42 -8.52 -10.13 21.89
C LYS A 42 -7.19 -10.34 21.18
N VAL A 43 -6.09 -10.14 21.89
CA VAL A 43 -4.74 -10.44 21.35
C VAL A 43 -4.63 -11.94 21.09
N ARG A 44 -5.09 -12.79 22.02
CA ARG A 44 -5.12 -14.25 21.83
C ARG A 44 -5.99 -14.69 20.66
N GLU A 45 -7.19 -14.12 20.48
CA GLU A 45 -8.05 -14.41 19.33
C GLU A 45 -7.35 -14.16 17.99
N MET A 46 -6.57 -13.07 17.89
CA MET A 46 -5.77 -12.77 16.69
C MET A 46 -4.71 -13.86 16.45
N LEU A 47 -3.95 -14.19 17.49
CA LEU A 47 -2.87 -15.19 17.42
C LEU A 47 -3.42 -16.58 17.07
N GLU A 48 -4.53 -16.98 17.68
CA GLU A 48 -5.22 -18.25 17.40
C GLU A 48 -5.67 -18.33 15.93
N MET A 49 -6.20 -17.24 15.37
CA MET A 49 -6.64 -17.20 13.97
C MET A 49 -5.48 -17.41 12.97
N ALA A 50 -4.27 -16.96 13.32
CA ALA A 50 -3.07 -17.15 12.49
C ALA A 50 -2.22 -18.38 12.88
N GLY A 51 -2.62 -19.14 13.92
CA GLY A 51 -1.83 -20.26 14.44
C GLY A 51 -0.48 -19.86 15.01
N LEU A 52 -0.38 -18.65 15.59
CA LEU A 52 0.85 -18.08 16.17
C LEU A 52 0.81 -18.13 17.70
N THR A 53 1.99 -18.15 18.33
CA THR A 53 2.13 -18.28 19.79
C THR A 53 2.29 -16.94 20.51
N GLY A 54 2.71 -15.90 19.79
CA GLY A 54 3.03 -14.58 20.35
C GLY A 54 4.54 -14.27 20.33
N GLU A 55 5.37 -15.30 20.17
CA GLU A 55 6.84 -15.21 20.23
C GLU A 55 7.50 -15.06 18.86
N GLU A 56 6.79 -15.37 17.78
CA GLU A 56 7.35 -15.35 16.43
C GLU A 56 7.75 -13.93 16.03
N GLU A 57 9.00 -13.76 15.59
CA GLU A 57 9.46 -12.51 15.00
C GLU A 57 8.79 -12.34 13.63
N ILE A 58 7.89 -11.35 13.51
CA ILE A 58 7.18 -11.09 12.25
C ILE A 58 7.99 -10.15 11.37
N ILE A 59 8.65 -9.17 12.02
CA ILE A 59 9.36 -8.12 11.33
C ILE A 59 10.42 -7.48 12.23
N SER A 60 11.63 -7.33 11.68
CA SER A 60 12.78 -6.77 12.40
C SER A 60 13.34 -5.50 11.75
N LEU A 61 13.98 -4.67 12.57
CA LEU A 61 14.78 -3.53 12.14
C LEU A 61 16.16 -3.61 12.78
N GLU A 62 17.05 -4.38 12.15
CA GLU A 62 18.41 -4.66 12.64
C GLU A 62 19.19 -3.40 13.03
N MET A 63 19.15 -2.35 12.20
CA MET A 63 19.85 -1.08 12.45
C MET A 63 19.46 -0.41 13.78
N ARG A 64 18.32 -0.78 14.36
CA ARG A 64 17.84 -0.28 15.65
C ARG A 64 17.74 -1.34 16.74
N ASN A 65 18.15 -2.57 16.45
CA ASN A 65 18.01 -3.70 17.36
C ASN A 65 16.58 -3.81 17.92
N ARG A 66 15.59 -3.70 17.02
CA ARG A 66 14.16 -3.79 17.34
C ARG A 66 13.50 -4.89 16.54
N VAL A 67 12.67 -5.68 17.21
CA VAL A 67 11.89 -6.77 16.65
C VAL A 67 10.45 -6.59 17.10
N LEU A 68 9.50 -6.79 16.19
CA LEU A 68 8.09 -6.92 16.52
C LEU A 68 7.71 -8.39 16.46
N THR A 69 7.25 -8.91 17.58
CA THR A 69 6.72 -10.27 17.65
C THR A 69 5.26 -10.32 17.17
N SER A 70 4.75 -11.52 16.93
CA SER A 70 3.34 -11.75 16.60
C SER A 70 2.40 -11.19 17.68
N GLU A 71 2.76 -11.24 18.97
CA GLU A 71 2.00 -10.59 20.05
C GLU A 71 1.95 -9.07 19.88
N ASN A 72 3.09 -8.43 19.56
CA ASN A 72 3.13 -6.98 19.32
C ASN A 72 2.26 -6.59 18.13
N VAL A 73 2.30 -7.37 17.05
CA VAL A 73 1.47 -7.13 15.87
C VAL A 73 -0.01 -7.32 16.20
N ALA A 74 -0.37 -8.38 16.94
CA ALA A 74 -1.73 -8.65 17.38
C ALA A 74 -2.30 -7.52 18.25
N ALA A 75 -1.53 -6.99 19.21
CA ALA A 75 -1.94 -5.85 20.01
C ALA A 75 -2.23 -4.60 19.15
N ASN A 76 -1.38 -4.32 18.16
CA ASN A 76 -1.60 -3.20 17.23
C ASN A 76 -2.79 -3.43 16.29
N ALA A 77 -3.04 -4.67 15.88
CA ALA A 77 -4.22 -5.04 15.11
C ALA A 77 -5.50 -4.80 15.91
N VAL A 78 -5.53 -5.21 17.18
CA VAL A 78 -6.65 -4.92 18.09
C VAL A 78 -6.85 -3.41 18.20
N MET A 79 -5.77 -2.65 18.48
CA MET A 79 -5.84 -1.19 18.58
C MET A 79 -6.41 -0.51 17.33
N ALA A 80 -6.07 -1.00 16.14
CA ALA A 80 -6.60 -0.49 14.88
C ALA A 80 -8.10 -0.80 14.70
N GLY A 81 -8.63 -1.79 15.41
CA GLY A 81 -9.99 -2.30 15.26
C GLY A 81 -10.09 -3.47 14.27
N CYS A 82 -9.00 -4.20 14.00
CA CYS A 82 -9.06 -5.43 13.22
C CYS A 82 -10.02 -6.46 13.85
N LEU A 83 -10.57 -7.33 13.02
CA LEU A 83 -11.14 -8.60 13.44
C LEU A 83 -10.09 -9.71 13.30
N PRO A 84 -10.20 -10.82 14.07
CA PRO A 84 -9.25 -11.93 14.00
C PRO A 84 -8.98 -12.41 12.58
N GLU A 85 -10.01 -12.53 11.75
CA GLU A 85 -9.91 -12.99 10.36
C GLU A 85 -9.07 -12.05 9.45
N TYR A 86 -8.78 -10.82 9.88
CA TYR A 86 -7.92 -9.89 9.14
C TYR A 86 -6.44 -10.10 9.47
N PHE A 87 -6.15 -10.74 10.61
CA PHE A 87 -4.80 -10.86 11.15
C PHE A 87 -3.81 -11.61 10.23
N PRO A 88 -4.20 -12.72 9.56
CA PRO A 88 -3.32 -13.38 8.60
C PRO A 88 -2.86 -12.45 7.46
N VAL A 89 -3.74 -11.56 6.98
CA VAL A 89 -3.40 -10.56 5.95
C VAL A 89 -2.34 -9.58 6.47
N LEU A 90 -2.50 -9.11 7.70
CA LEU A 90 -1.56 -8.19 8.34
C LEU A 90 -0.18 -8.84 8.54
N ALA A 91 -0.15 -10.08 9.05
CA ALA A 91 1.08 -10.84 9.24
C ALA A 91 1.80 -11.07 7.90
N ALA A 92 1.09 -11.55 6.87
CA ALA A 92 1.64 -11.75 5.53
C ALA A 92 2.18 -10.44 4.93
N THR A 93 1.49 -9.31 5.17
CA THR A 93 1.94 -7.99 4.72
C THR A 93 3.26 -7.58 5.37
N LEU A 94 3.37 -7.70 6.70
CA LEU A 94 4.58 -7.35 7.43
C LEU A 94 5.76 -8.26 7.05
N SER A 95 5.53 -9.56 6.89
CA SER A 95 6.57 -10.48 6.44
C SER A 95 7.01 -10.24 4.99
N ALA A 96 6.11 -9.79 4.10
CA ALA A 96 6.49 -9.40 2.75
C ALA A 96 7.41 -8.16 2.74
N LEU A 97 7.21 -7.24 3.68
CA LEU A 97 8.05 -6.05 3.82
C LEU A 97 9.50 -6.39 4.20
N GLU A 98 9.71 -7.40 5.04
CA GLU A 98 11.05 -7.84 5.48
C GLU A 98 11.93 -8.41 4.35
N GLU A 99 11.34 -8.82 3.22
CA GLU A 99 12.09 -9.33 2.07
C GLU A 99 12.97 -8.27 1.37
N GLU A 100 12.78 -6.99 1.69
CA GLU A 100 13.64 -5.89 1.25
C GLU A 100 14.42 -5.32 2.44
N LYS A 101 15.75 -5.24 2.30
CA LYS A 101 16.58 -4.65 3.34
C LYS A 101 16.17 -3.18 3.56
N ASN A 102 16.02 -2.80 4.82
CA ASN A 102 15.72 -1.43 5.25
C ASN A 102 14.32 -0.90 4.86
N PHE A 103 13.32 -1.75 4.64
CA PHE A 103 11.97 -1.31 4.28
C PHE A 103 11.37 -0.31 5.30
N VAL A 104 11.57 -0.48 6.63
CA VAL A 104 11.07 0.50 7.63
C VAL A 104 11.65 1.87 7.36
N HIS A 105 12.94 1.94 7.03
CA HIS A 105 13.60 3.20 6.73
C HIS A 105 13.04 3.83 5.46
N MET A 106 12.79 3.03 4.40
CA MET A 106 12.19 3.52 3.18
C MET A 106 10.75 4.01 3.37
N ALA A 107 9.97 3.33 4.20
CA ALA A 107 8.57 3.67 4.44
C ALA A 107 8.39 4.80 5.48
N SER A 108 9.20 4.85 6.54
CA SER A 108 9.05 5.84 7.61
C SER A 108 9.99 7.03 7.47
N ALA A 109 11.27 6.81 7.17
CA ALA A 109 12.27 7.87 7.18
C ALA A 109 12.37 8.64 5.85
N SER A 110 11.54 8.29 4.85
CA SER A 110 11.44 9.07 3.62
C SER A 110 10.77 10.42 3.85
N THR A 111 11.39 11.47 3.32
CA THR A 111 10.85 12.84 3.35
C THR A 111 9.61 13.02 2.49
N SER A 112 9.41 12.16 1.48
CA SER A 112 8.24 12.17 0.59
C SER A 112 6.98 11.52 1.20
N SER A 113 7.08 10.97 2.41
CA SER A 113 5.93 10.45 3.18
C SER A 113 5.13 9.30 2.54
N PRO A 114 5.73 8.19 2.06
CA PRO A 114 4.96 7.08 1.50
C PRO A 114 4.14 6.34 2.58
N ALA A 115 3.10 5.64 2.15
CA ALA A 115 2.27 4.71 2.92
C ALA A 115 2.58 3.27 2.52
N ILE A 116 2.11 2.29 3.31
CA ILE A 116 2.10 0.89 2.91
C ILE A 116 0.77 0.60 2.23
N MET A 117 0.83 0.21 0.96
CA MET A 117 -0.33 -0.23 0.19
C MET A 117 -0.50 -1.73 0.27
N MET A 118 -1.73 -2.18 0.42
CA MET A 118 -2.13 -3.59 0.30
C MET A 118 -3.22 -3.72 -0.77
N VAL A 119 -2.99 -4.59 -1.75
CA VAL A 119 -4.02 -5.05 -2.71
C VAL A 119 -4.35 -6.49 -2.37
N LEU A 120 -5.61 -6.75 -2.04
CA LEU A 120 -6.10 -8.08 -1.67
C LEU A 120 -6.67 -8.81 -2.88
N ASN A 121 -6.37 -10.10 -2.96
CA ASN A 121 -6.62 -10.95 -4.10
C ASN A 121 -7.09 -12.35 -3.68
N GLY A 122 -7.88 -13.00 -4.54
CA GLY A 122 -8.40 -14.34 -4.29
C GLY A 122 -9.50 -14.38 -3.22
N PRO A 123 -9.78 -15.56 -2.64
CA PRO A 123 -10.94 -15.77 -1.75
C PRO A 123 -10.99 -14.88 -0.50
N ILE A 124 -9.84 -14.42 0.00
CA ILE A 124 -9.79 -13.56 1.19
C ILE A 124 -10.63 -12.30 1.03
N ARG A 125 -10.75 -11.76 -0.21
CA ARG A 125 -11.52 -10.55 -0.50
C ARG A 125 -12.95 -10.67 0.02
N ASP A 126 -13.61 -11.79 -0.25
CA ASP A 126 -14.97 -12.05 0.19
C ASP A 126 -15.03 -12.54 1.64
N GLN A 127 -14.06 -13.36 2.08
CA GLN A 127 -14.01 -13.91 3.44
C GLN A 127 -13.95 -12.82 4.51
N ILE A 128 -13.22 -11.73 4.25
CA ILE A 128 -13.11 -10.60 5.18
C ILE A 128 -13.97 -9.40 4.80
N HIS A 129 -14.80 -9.56 3.75
CA HIS A 129 -15.60 -8.50 3.17
C HIS A 129 -14.80 -7.25 2.79
N ALA A 130 -13.59 -7.42 2.24
CA ALA A 130 -12.79 -6.33 1.72
C ALA A 130 -13.46 -5.72 0.48
N ASN A 131 -13.50 -4.39 0.42
CA ASN A 131 -14.18 -3.70 -0.67
C ASN A 131 -13.32 -3.68 -1.93
N TYR A 132 -13.95 -4.06 -3.06
CA TYR A 132 -13.44 -3.96 -4.43
C TYR A 132 -14.35 -3.12 -5.35
N ARG A 133 -15.43 -2.53 -4.83
CA ARG A 133 -16.48 -1.82 -5.59
C ARG A 133 -16.56 -0.32 -5.24
N ASP A 134 -17.77 0.26 -5.18
CA ASP A 134 -18.02 1.67 -4.91
C ASP A 134 -17.24 2.20 -3.70
N GLY A 135 -16.69 3.41 -3.85
CA GLY A 135 -15.88 4.02 -2.79
C GLY A 135 -14.59 3.26 -2.47
N LEU A 136 -14.05 2.47 -3.40
CA LEU A 136 -12.88 1.59 -3.22
C LEU A 136 -11.75 2.14 -2.33
N LEU A 137 -11.29 3.36 -2.65
CA LEU A 137 -10.16 4.04 -2.01
C LEU A 137 -10.62 5.05 -0.94
N GLY A 138 -11.90 4.99 -0.57
CA GLY A 138 -12.55 5.85 0.40
C GLY A 138 -12.92 5.12 1.70
N PRO A 139 -13.60 5.82 2.62
CA PRO A 139 -14.07 5.24 3.88
C PRO A 139 -15.28 4.32 3.67
N GLY A 140 -15.66 3.60 4.74
CA GLY A 140 -16.93 2.85 4.80
C GLY A 140 -16.78 1.34 4.84
N ASN A 141 -15.59 0.80 4.56
CA ASN A 141 -15.28 -0.61 4.71
C ASN A 141 -14.27 -0.84 5.85
N ARG A 142 -14.62 -1.73 6.79
CA ARG A 142 -13.79 -1.97 7.98
C ARG A 142 -12.45 -2.59 7.62
N ALA A 143 -12.42 -3.68 6.84
CA ALA A 143 -11.20 -4.38 6.47
C ALA A 143 -10.19 -3.44 5.78
N ASN A 144 -10.64 -2.71 4.75
CA ASN A 144 -9.83 -1.72 4.04
C ASN A 144 -9.26 -0.65 4.98
N ALA A 145 -10.08 -0.12 5.90
CA ALA A 145 -9.66 0.94 6.81
C ALA A 145 -8.65 0.46 7.87
N VAL A 146 -8.97 -0.64 8.55
CA VAL A 146 -8.22 -1.05 9.74
C VAL A 146 -6.94 -1.80 9.40
N LEU A 147 -6.84 -2.48 8.25
CA LEU A 147 -5.59 -3.11 7.82
C LEU A 147 -4.49 -2.08 7.57
N GLY A 148 -4.81 -0.99 6.84
CA GLY A 148 -3.87 0.12 6.63
C GLY A 148 -3.47 0.78 7.94
N ARG A 149 -4.45 0.99 8.82
CA ARG A 149 -4.25 1.60 10.14
C ARG A 149 -3.38 0.72 11.06
N ALA A 150 -3.59 -0.60 11.04
CA ALA A 150 -2.83 -1.55 11.84
C ALA A 150 -1.34 -1.53 11.49
N ILE A 151 -1.00 -1.50 10.19
CA ILE A 151 0.39 -1.32 9.76
C ILE A 151 0.98 -0.04 10.33
N ARG A 152 0.22 1.07 10.29
CA ARG A 152 0.69 2.34 10.82
C ARG A 152 0.97 2.28 12.33
N LEU A 153 0.07 1.67 13.09
CA LEU A 153 0.24 1.47 14.54
C LEU A 153 1.44 0.57 14.84
N CYS A 154 1.62 -0.55 14.12
CA CYS A 154 2.81 -1.40 14.23
C CYS A 154 4.09 -0.57 14.07
N PHE A 155 4.13 0.31 13.07
CA PHE A 155 5.30 1.15 12.81
C PHE A 155 5.53 2.18 13.94
N MET A 156 4.46 2.85 14.37
CA MET A 156 4.53 3.87 15.43
C MET A 156 4.90 3.28 16.80
N ASN A 157 4.30 2.16 17.18
CA ASN A 157 4.48 1.56 18.50
C ASN A 157 5.70 0.64 18.54
N GLY A 158 5.93 -0.12 17.48
CA GLY A 158 7.05 -1.07 17.42
C GLY A 158 8.38 -0.43 17.02
N PHE A 159 8.40 0.52 16.08
CA PHE A 159 9.64 1.14 15.58
C PHE A 159 9.83 2.60 15.95
N ASP A 160 8.90 3.18 16.73
CA ASP A 160 8.86 4.61 17.06
C ASP A 160 8.82 5.51 15.80
N ALA A 161 8.20 5.01 14.73
CA ALA A 161 8.04 5.67 13.43
C ALA A 161 7.02 6.83 13.47
N ARG A 162 7.22 7.81 14.36
CA ARG A 162 6.29 8.92 14.60
C ARG A 162 6.72 10.20 13.88
N PRO A 163 5.77 11.09 13.51
CA PRO A 163 6.09 12.38 12.92
C PRO A 163 7.08 13.16 13.78
N GLY A 164 8.17 13.63 13.19
CA GLY A 164 9.21 14.41 13.88
C GLY A 164 10.27 13.58 14.60
N THR A 165 10.01 12.30 14.91
CA THR A 165 11.01 11.37 15.44
C THR A 165 11.67 10.58 14.31
N LEU A 166 10.99 9.57 13.79
CA LEU A 166 11.50 8.64 12.78
C LEU A 166 10.65 8.58 11.53
N ASP A 167 9.43 9.11 11.59
CA ASP A 167 8.71 9.54 10.41
C ASP A 167 9.20 10.93 10.01
N ARG A 168 9.93 10.99 8.89
CA ARG A 168 10.57 12.21 8.38
C ARG A 168 9.80 12.85 7.24
N GLY A 169 8.56 12.43 7.01
CA GLY A 169 7.69 13.03 6.03
C GLY A 169 7.57 14.54 6.21
N THR A 170 7.91 15.32 5.18
CA THR A 170 7.96 16.79 5.26
C THR A 170 6.56 17.40 5.30
N LEU A 171 5.64 16.84 4.50
CA LEU A 171 4.24 17.26 4.41
C LEU A 171 3.26 16.24 5.01
N GLY A 172 3.70 15.00 5.23
CA GLY A 172 2.82 13.89 5.55
C GLY A 172 2.05 13.36 4.34
N ASN A 173 1.18 12.38 4.59
CA ASN A 173 0.40 11.70 3.56
C ASN A 173 -0.86 11.06 4.20
N PRO A 174 -2.09 11.48 3.82
CA PRO A 174 -3.33 10.91 4.36
C PRO A 174 -3.48 9.40 4.13
N SER A 175 -2.93 8.86 3.03
CA SER A 175 -2.97 7.43 2.73
C SER A 175 -2.24 6.56 3.77
N LYS A 176 -1.40 7.15 4.64
CA LYS A 176 -0.76 6.44 5.76
C LYS A 176 -1.75 5.86 6.76
N TYR A 177 -3.01 6.33 6.79
CA TYR A 177 -4.05 5.76 7.65
C TYR A 177 -4.75 4.54 7.04
N THR A 178 -4.91 4.48 5.71
CA THR A 178 -5.88 3.55 5.09
C THR A 178 -5.63 3.34 3.60
N LEU A 179 -4.53 2.67 3.23
CA LEU A 179 -4.25 2.30 1.83
C LEU A 179 -4.33 0.78 1.65
N CYS A 180 -5.55 0.24 1.77
CA CYS A 180 -5.83 -1.17 1.52
C CYS A 180 -7.14 -1.33 0.75
N PHE A 181 -7.13 -2.18 -0.27
CA PHE A 181 -8.30 -2.44 -1.09
C PHE A 181 -8.20 -3.79 -1.79
N ALA A 182 -9.32 -4.29 -2.28
CA ALA A 182 -9.38 -5.55 -3.02
C ALA A 182 -9.49 -5.32 -4.53
N GLU A 183 -8.96 -6.22 -5.35
CA GLU A 183 -9.22 -6.25 -6.79
C GLU A 183 -10.67 -6.73 -7.06
N ASN A 184 -11.33 -6.19 -8.08
CA ASN A 184 -12.58 -6.75 -8.60
C ASN A 184 -12.24 -7.77 -9.68
N GLU A 185 -12.04 -9.03 -9.29
CA GLU A 185 -11.58 -10.09 -10.19
C GLU A 185 -12.71 -10.63 -11.09
N GLU A 186 -13.94 -10.67 -10.59
CA GLU A 186 -15.10 -11.29 -11.25
C GLU A 186 -15.59 -10.47 -12.45
N ASP A 187 -15.58 -9.15 -12.31
CA ASP A 187 -16.01 -8.23 -13.36
C ASP A 187 -14.83 -7.75 -14.24
N SER A 188 -13.59 -8.14 -13.90
CA SER A 188 -12.38 -7.70 -14.61
C SER A 188 -12.23 -8.40 -15.96
N PRO A 189 -11.88 -7.67 -17.04
CA PRO A 189 -11.55 -8.28 -18.32
C PRO A 189 -10.17 -8.96 -18.33
N TRP A 190 -9.35 -8.74 -17.30
CA TRP A 190 -8.02 -9.33 -17.16
C TRP A 190 -8.01 -10.38 -16.06
N GLU A 191 -7.15 -11.41 -16.22
CA GLU A 191 -6.91 -12.41 -15.18
C GLU A 191 -6.55 -11.75 -13.83
N PRO A 192 -6.90 -12.32 -12.68
CA PRO A 192 -6.57 -11.75 -11.38
C PRO A 192 -5.09 -11.39 -11.25
N LEU A 193 -4.77 -10.28 -10.58
CA LEU A 193 -3.40 -9.81 -10.39
C LEU A 193 -2.52 -10.91 -9.77
N HIS A 194 -2.99 -11.58 -8.72
CA HIS A 194 -2.23 -12.65 -8.07
C HIS A 194 -1.92 -13.84 -8.99
N VAL A 195 -2.83 -14.18 -9.91
CA VAL A 195 -2.64 -15.24 -10.90
C VAL A 195 -1.56 -14.86 -11.90
N SER A 196 -1.60 -13.63 -12.43
CA SER A 196 -0.55 -13.12 -13.31
C SER A 196 0.84 -13.04 -12.65
N ARG A 197 0.87 -13.15 -11.31
CA ARG A 197 2.07 -13.12 -10.47
C ARG A 197 2.50 -14.53 -10.04
N GLY A 198 1.91 -15.57 -10.62
CA GLY A 198 2.31 -16.97 -10.47
C GLY A 198 1.62 -17.73 -9.33
N LEU A 199 0.58 -17.17 -8.72
CA LEU A 199 -0.26 -17.88 -7.74
C LEU A 199 -1.44 -18.58 -8.42
N ASN A 200 -2.06 -19.53 -7.73
CA ASN A 200 -3.27 -20.17 -8.23
C ASN A 200 -4.49 -19.29 -7.93
N LYS A 201 -5.55 -19.43 -8.74
CA LYS A 201 -6.81 -18.69 -8.55
C LYS A 201 -7.42 -18.83 -7.15
N GLU A 202 -7.19 -19.97 -6.51
CA GLU A 202 -7.76 -20.29 -5.20
C GLU A 202 -6.86 -19.86 -4.04
N ASP A 203 -5.66 -19.35 -4.35
CA ASP A 203 -4.76 -18.79 -3.36
C ASP A 203 -5.24 -17.40 -2.96
N SER A 204 -5.41 -17.19 -1.66
CA SER A 204 -5.54 -15.83 -1.13
C SER A 204 -4.19 -15.14 -1.13
N ALA A 205 -4.14 -13.88 -1.55
CA ALA A 205 -2.89 -13.15 -1.66
C ALA A 205 -3.02 -11.69 -1.26
N VAL A 206 -1.88 -11.13 -0.85
CA VAL A 206 -1.69 -9.69 -0.65
C VAL A 206 -0.53 -9.22 -1.52
N THR A 207 -0.77 -8.15 -2.28
CA THR A 207 0.28 -7.41 -2.99
C THR A 207 0.62 -6.15 -2.20
N VAL A 208 1.90 -6.02 -1.83
CA VAL A 208 2.42 -4.98 -0.94
C VAL A 208 3.34 -4.02 -1.69
N ALA A 209 3.11 -2.72 -1.50
CA ALA A 209 3.97 -1.66 -2.03
C ALA A 209 4.19 -0.56 -0.99
N VAL A 210 5.30 0.17 -1.13
CA VAL A 210 5.51 1.44 -0.43
C VAL A 210 5.13 2.55 -1.40
N ALA A 211 3.96 3.15 -1.19
CA ALA A 211 3.20 3.90 -2.20
C ALA A 211 2.78 5.30 -1.74
N TYR A 212 2.45 6.17 -2.70
CA TYR A 212 1.92 7.51 -2.43
C TYR A 212 0.39 7.57 -2.55
N ASN A 213 -0.16 8.78 -2.48
CA ASN A 213 -1.59 8.99 -2.65
C ASN A 213 -2.06 8.53 -4.03
N PRO A 214 -3.23 7.86 -4.12
CA PRO A 214 -3.89 7.65 -5.38
C PRO A 214 -4.23 8.97 -6.06
N ILE A 215 -3.93 9.07 -7.35
CA ILE A 215 -4.27 10.21 -8.19
C ILE A 215 -5.39 9.76 -9.13
N THR A 216 -6.56 10.39 -9.00
CA THR A 216 -7.72 10.08 -9.83
C THR A 216 -7.52 10.62 -11.24
N VAL A 217 -7.80 9.78 -12.24
CA VAL A 217 -7.83 10.13 -13.66
C VAL A 217 -9.29 10.07 -14.10
N ASN A 218 -9.88 11.23 -14.36
CA ASN A 218 -11.20 11.33 -14.96
C ASN A 218 -11.07 11.38 -16.49
N ASN A 219 -11.73 10.46 -17.18
CA ASN A 219 -11.88 10.52 -18.64
C ASN A 219 -13.34 10.28 -19.03
N ALA A 220 -14.16 11.28 -18.74
CA ALA A 220 -15.60 11.23 -18.96
C ALA A 220 -16.02 11.24 -20.44
N TYR A 221 -15.15 11.68 -21.36
CA TYR A 221 -15.51 11.95 -22.76
C TYR A 221 -14.75 11.11 -23.78
N GLY A 222 -13.72 10.35 -23.36
CA GLY A 222 -13.00 9.43 -24.22
C GLY A 222 -13.84 8.20 -24.50
N HIS A 223 -14.01 7.89 -25.79
CA HIS A 223 -14.80 6.75 -26.27
C HIS A 223 -13.96 5.59 -26.83
N THR A 224 -12.64 5.69 -26.75
CA THR A 224 -11.70 4.64 -27.15
C THR A 224 -10.75 4.32 -26.00
N GLY A 225 -10.27 3.08 -25.96
CA GLY A 225 -9.23 2.63 -25.06
C GLY A 225 -7.97 3.49 -25.18
N GLU A 226 -7.55 3.85 -26.40
CA GLU A 226 -6.40 4.74 -26.61
C GLU A 226 -6.61 6.12 -25.96
N SER A 227 -7.82 6.70 -26.04
CA SER A 227 -8.12 7.98 -25.38
C SER A 227 -8.00 7.88 -23.86
N ILE A 228 -8.50 6.78 -23.28
CA ILE A 228 -8.38 6.50 -21.84
C ILE A 228 -6.91 6.36 -21.46
N LEU A 229 -6.16 5.51 -22.17
CA LEU A 229 -4.75 5.27 -21.89
C LEU A 229 -3.90 6.53 -22.06
N ALA A 230 -4.20 7.39 -23.03
CA ALA A 230 -3.53 8.68 -23.20
C ALA A 230 -3.68 9.57 -21.95
N SER A 231 -4.89 9.65 -21.37
CA SER A 231 -5.12 10.42 -20.13
C SER A 231 -4.42 9.83 -18.91
N ILE A 232 -4.35 8.49 -18.83
CA ILE A 232 -3.61 7.79 -17.76
C ILE A 232 -2.12 8.04 -17.92
N ALA A 233 -1.56 7.90 -19.13
CA ALA A 233 -0.15 8.16 -19.42
C ALA A 233 0.24 9.61 -19.11
N ASP A 234 -0.64 10.57 -19.41
CA ASP A 234 -0.39 11.98 -19.10
C ASP A 234 -0.33 12.26 -17.60
N THR A 235 -1.27 11.70 -16.85
CA THR A 235 -1.28 11.79 -15.39
C THR A 235 -0.04 11.11 -14.81
N LEU A 236 0.35 9.94 -15.33
CA LEU A 236 1.50 9.16 -14.87
C LEU A 236 2.82 9.91 -15.04
N LYS A 237 3.03 10.55 -16.21
CA LYS A 237 4.19 11.45 -16.44
C LYS A 237 4.27 12.56 -15.40
N SER A 238 3.13 13.08 -14.94
CA SER A 238 3.06 14.16 -13.94
C SER A 238 3.24 13.64 -12.51
N ALA A 239 2.70 12.47 -12.20
CA ALA A 239 2.87 11.80 -10.90
C ALA A 239 4.32 11.37 -10.65
N SER A 240 5.04 10.98 -11.70
CA SER A 240 6.46 10.60 -11.68
C SER A 240 7.42 11.74 -11.26
N MET A 241 6.88 12.90 -10.90
CA MET A 241 7.63 14.00 -10.29
C MET A 241 7.80 13.80 -8.77
N ALA A 242 6.96 12.97 -8.14
CA ALA A 242 7.02 12.69 -6.71
C ALA A 242 8.23 11.80 -6.34
N PHE A 243 8.67 10.93 -7.25
CA PHE A 243 9.85 10.09 -7.08
C PHE A 243 10.53 9.79 -8.43
N ARG A 244 11.74 9.21 -8.43
CA ARG A 244 12.58 9.14 -9.65
C ARG A 244 11.95 8.32 -10.78
N PHE A 245 12.09 8.80 -12.02
CA PHE A 245 12.06 7.98 -13.23
C PHE A 245 13.28 7.05 -13.29
N PRO A 246 13.15 5.73 -13.48
CA PRO A 246 11.92 4.91 -13.50
C PRO A 246 11.46 4.44 -12.10
N SER A 247 10.16 4.15 -11.96
CA SER A 247 9.49 3.59 -10.78
C SER A 247 8.57 2.41 -11.14
N GLN A 248 7.99 1.77 -10.12
CA GLN A 248 6.87 0.85 -10.29
C GLN A 248 5.54 1.59 -10.09
N TRP A 249 4.48 1.09 -10.70
CA TRP A 249 3.18 1.76 -10.77
C TRP A 249 2.06 0.78 -10.50
N VAL A 250 0.99 1.26 -9.87
CA VAL A 250 -0.27 0.52 -9.77
C VAL A 250 -1.37 1.34 -10.43
N LEU A 251 -1.97 0.77 -11.47
CA LEU A 251 -3.11 1.31 -12.19
C LEU A 251 -4.35 0.57 -11.73
N VAL A 252 -5.23 1.30 -11.06
CA VAL A 252 -6.57 0.83 -10.68
C VAL A 252 -7.54 1.34 -11.72
N ILE A 253 -7.95 0.47 -12.63
CA ILE A 253 -8.85 0.82 -13.72
C ILE A 253 -10.28 0.73 -13.23
N GLY A 254 -11.05 1.82 -13.34
CA GLY A 254 -12.47 1.80 -13.00
C GLY A 254 -13.29 0.99 -14.01
N PRO A 255 -14.46 0.46 -13.60
CA PRO A 255 -15.27 -0.43 -14.44
C PRO A 255 -15.60 0.13 -15.83
N GLU A 256 -16.05 1.39 -15.93
CA GLU A 256 -16.41 2.01 -17.21
C GLU A 256 -15.22 2.14 -18.19
N HIS A 257 -14.02 2.37 -17.64
CA HIS A 257 -12.80 2.38 -18.43
C HIS A 257 -12.39 0.97 -18.84
N ALA A 258 -12.49 0.00 -17.93
CA ALA A 258 -12.17 -1.40 -18.20
C ALA A 258 -13.06 -2.00 -19.30
N ILE A 259 -14.37 -1.69 -19.29
CA ILE A 259 -15.30 -2.08 -20.36
C ILE A 259 -14.83 -1.53 -21.71
N THR A 260 -14.58 -0.22 -21.79
CA THR A 260 -14.13 0.42 -23.05
C THR A 260 -12.79 -0.16 -23.53
N LEU A 261 -11.85 -0.43 -22.62
CA LEU A 261 -10.56 -1.04 -22.94
C LEU A 261 -10.73 -2.47 -23.47
N ASN A 262 -11.62 -3.25 -22.85
CA ASN A 262 -11.92 -4.61 -23.28
C ASN A 262 -12.59 -4.65 -24.66
N ASP A 263 -13.54 -3.75 -24.92
CA ASP A 263 -14.23 -3.65 -26.21
C ASP A 263 -13.26 -3.31 -27.36
N ASP A 264 -12.25 -2.50 -27.06
CA ASP A 264 -11.15 -2.16 -27.99
C ASP A 264 -10.04 -3.23 -28.03
N GLY A 265 -10.16 -4.32 -27.28
CA GLY A 265 -9.22 -5.45 -27.30
C GLY A 265 -7.93 -5.24 -26.51
N TRP A 266 -7.88 -4.28 -25.58
CA TRP A 266 -6.70 -4.02 -24.77
C TRP A 266 -6.43 -5.13 -23.75
N THR A 267 -5.32 -5.83 -23.94
CA THR A 267 -4.80 -6.78 -22.94
C THR A 267 -4.03 -6.04 -21.85
N ARG A 268 -3.86 -6.69 -20.67
CA ARG A 268 -2.98 -6.17 -19.60
C ARG A 268 -1.58 -5.83 -20.15
N ARG A 269 -1.00 -6.71 -20.97
CA ARG A 269 0.32 -6.48 -21.58
C ARG A 269 0.31 -5.27 -22.50
N GLY A 270 -0.70 -5.12 -23.35
CA GLY A 270 -0.83 -3.97 -24.24
C GLY A 270 -0.93 -2.65 -23.48
N ILE A 271 -1.66 -2.61 -22.36
CA ILE A 271 -1.75 -1.43 -21.50
C ILE A 271 -0.37 -1.08 -20.91
N GLN A 272 0.36 -2.08 -20.40
CA GLN A 272 1.69 -1.88 -19.83
C GLN A 272 2.70 -1.37 -20.88
N GLU A 273 2.71 -1.97 -22.07
CA GLU A 273 3.56 -1.55 -23.19
C GLU A 273 3.21 -0.13 -23.64
N TYR A 274 1.93 0.20 -23.75
CA TYR A 274 1.48 1.55 -24.07
C TYR A 274 2.00 2.58 -23.06
N MET A 275 1.97 2.27 -21.76
CA MET A 275 2.53 3.16 -20.73
C MET A 275 4.06 3.33 -20.87
N ILE A 276 4.79 2.24 -21.15
CA ILE A 276 6.25 2.30 -21.38
C ILE A 276 6.60 3.21 -22.56
N GLU A 277 5.78 3.20 -23.61
CA GLU A 277 5.97 4.01 -24.80
C GLU A 277 5.55 5.46 -24.61
N ASN A 278 4.39 5.70 -23.98
CA ASN A 278 3.72 7.00 -23.98
C ASN A 278 3.92 7.80 -22.67
N ALA A 279 4.29 7.14 -21.58
CA ALA A 279 4.62 7.79 -20.32
C ALA A 279 6.14 7.97 -20.15
N ALA A 280 6.72 8.82 -20.99
CA ALA A 280 8.14 9.12 -20.98
C ALA A 280 8.42 10.63 -21.10
N ARG A 281 9.57 11.07 -20.59
CA ARG A 281 10.06 12.45 -20.69
C ARG A 281 11.53 12.49 -21.13
N PRO A 282 11.95 13.50 -21.92
CA PRO A 282 13.37 13.76 -22.16
C PRO A 282 14.14 14.05 -20.86
N GLN A 283 15.40 13.64 -20.80
CA GLN A 283 16.30 13.92 -19.69
C GLN A 283 16.44 15.43 -19.46
N SER A 284 16.51 16.23 -20.53
CA SER A 284 16.58 17.70 -20.46
C SER A 284 15.39 18.29 -19.70
N GLU A 285 14.19 17.76 -19.91
CA GLU A 285 12.99 18.20 -19.21
C GLU A 285 13.07 17.88 -17.71
N LEU A 286 13.51 16.67 -17.35
CA LEU A 286 13.69 16.30 -15.94
C LEU A 286 14.74 17.16 -15.23
N ILE A 287 15.80 17.59 -15.93
CA ILE A 287 16.80 18.52 -15.41
C ILE A 287 16.16 19.89 -15.16
N ARG A 288 15.43 20.43 -16.15
CA ARG A 288 14.75 21.74 -16.04
C ARG A 288 13.75 21.78 -14.89
N LEU A 289 13.07 20.66 -14.64
CA LEU A 289 12.11 20.53 -13.54
C LEU A 289 12.76 20.21 -12.18
N GLY A 290 14.09 20.06 -12.11
CA GLY A 290 14.83 19.79 -10.88
C GLY A 290 14.72 18.37 -10.34
N ILE A 291 14.21 17.43 -11.15
CA ILE A 291 14.11 16.00 -10.79
C ILE A 291 15.42 15.26 -11.07
N ALA A 292 16.13 15.65 -12.11
CA ALA A 292 17.46 15.13 -12.44
C ALA A 292 18.56 16.14 -12.15
N GLN A 293 19.74 15.64 -11.79
CA GLN A 293 20.90 16.47 -11.44
C GLN A 293 21.66 16.99 -12.66
N GLY A 294 22.34 18.11 -12.47
CA GLY A 294 23.33 18.69 -13.39
C GLY A 294 22.76 19.83 -14.23
N PRO A 295 23.63 20.63 -14.87
CA PRO A 295 23.19 21.47 -15.98
C PRO A 295 22.82 20.58 -17.17
N GLU A 296 21.85 21.02 -17.96
CA GLU A 296 21.49 20.39 -19.24
C GLU A 296 22.69 20.38 -20.21
N ARG A 297 22.86 19.29 -20.95
CA ARG A 297 23.92 19.10 -21.95
C ARG A 297 23.33 18.81 -23.32
N ASP A 298 24.09 19.11 -24.37
CA ASP A 298 23.73 18.77 -25.74
C ASP A 298 23.44 17.26 -25.86
N GLY A 299 22.24 16.92 -26.36
CA GLY A 299 21.78 15.53 -26.52
C GLY A 299 20.89 15.01 -25.38
N ASP A 300 20.75 15.72 -24.25
CA ASP A 300 19.82 15.32 -23.17
C ASP A 300 18.35 15.34 -23.61
N ASP A 301 18.01 16.11 -24.66
CA ASP A 301 16.70 16.09 -25.33
C ASP A 301 16.38 14.78 -26.03
N LYS A 302 17.41 13.98 -26.38
CA LYS A 302 17.27 12.69 -27.07
C LYS A 302 17.29 11.50 -26.11
N ILE A 303 17.68 11.71 -24.85
CA ILE A 303 17.68 10.66 -23.84
C ILE A 303 16.28 10.57 -23.24
N ILE A 304 15.50 9.59 -23.68
CA ILE A 304 14.13 9.38 -23.21
C ILE A 304 14.13 8.55 -21.91
N ARG A 305 13.56 9.13 -20.86
CA ARG A 305 13.33 8.48 -19.56
C ARG A 305 11.89 8.02 -19.48
N ARG A 306 11.71 6.71 -19.38
CA ARG A 306 10.40 6.05 -19.26
C ARG A 306 9.98 5.96 -17.80
N CYS A 307 8.66 5.97 -17.56
CA CYS A 307 8.09 5.90 -16.22
C CYS A 307 8.48 4.65 -15.43
N ALA A 308 8.76 3.55 -16.12
CA ALA A 308 9.09 2.25 -15.56
C ALA A 308 10.30 1.62 -16.27
N GLN A 309 10.97 0.66 -15.62
CA GLN A 309 12.10 -0.05 -16.25
C GLN A 309 11.60 -1.07 -17.27
N SER A 310 10.49 -1.73 -16.96
CA SER A 310 9.85 -2.73 -17.81
C SER A 310 8.33 -2.66 -17.71
N ALA A 311 7.64 -3.27 -18.67
CA ALA A 311 6.18 -3.42 -18.63
C ALA A 311 5.69 -4.14 -17.37
N ASP A 312 6.50 -5.06 -16.81
CA ASP A 312 6.17 -5.82 -15.60
C ASP A 312 6.17 -4.97 -14.31
N ASP A 313 6.75 -3.77 -14.35
CA ASP A 313 6.75 -2.81 -13.24
C ASP A 313 5.44 -2.01 -13.14
N ILE A 314 4.51 -2.20 -14.09
CA ILE A 314 3.22 -1.52 -14.12
C ILE A 314 2.13 -2.56 -13.83
N LEU A 315 1.60 -2.54 -12.62
CA LEU A 315 0.50 -3.42 -12.24
C LEU A 315 -0.81 -2.82 -12.74
N VAL A 316 -1.61 -3.64 -13.43
CA VAL A 316 -2.92 -3.25 -13.95
C VAL A 316 -3.96 -4.18 -13.37
N LEU A 317 -4.91 -3.60 -12.63
CA LEU A 317 -6.03 -4.30 -12.03
C LEU A 317 -7.31 -3.47 -12.14
N MET A 318 -8.45 -4.11 -11.94
CA MET A 318 -9.74 -3.43 -11.90
C MET A 318 -10.24 -3.26 -10.46
N GLY A 319 -10.94 -2.16 -10.21
CA GLY A 319 -11.67 -1.94 -8.98
C GLY A 319 -12.47 -0.65 -9.02
N GLY A 320 -13.44 -0.49 -8.12
CA GLY A 320 -14.27 0.71 -8.04
C GLY A 320 -15.71 0.47 -8.46
N GLY A 321 -16.51 1.53 -8.35
CA GLY A 321 -17.93 1.54 -8.68
C GLY A 321 -18.20 1.92 -10.14
N THR A 322 -19.40 1.61 -10.64
CA THR A 322 -19.86 1.94 -12.01
C THR A 322 -20.41 3.36 -12.16
N GLY A 323 -20.45 4.15 -11.07
CA GLY A 323 -21.03 5.49 -11.06
C GLY A 323 -20.27 6.57 -11.86
N GLY A 324 -19.16 6.24 -12.53
CA GLY A 324 -18.44 7.21 -13.36
C GLY A 324 -17.17 6.68 -14.05
N ARG A 325 -16.68 7.46 -15.02
CA ARG A 325 -15.48 7.16 -15.83
C ARG A 325 -14.22 7.68 -15.15
N ASN A 326 -13.80 6.97 -14.09
CA ASN A 326 -12.63 7.31 -13.29
C ASN A 326 -11.72 6.09 -13.12
N SER A 327 -10.42 6.30 -13.25
CA SER A 327 -9.37 5.36 -12.82
C SER A 327 -8.49 6.03 -11.78
N ALA A 328 -7.57 5.29 -11.18
CA ALA A 328 -6.53 5.86 -10.35
C ALA A 328 -5.15 5.33 -10.74
N ILE A 329 -4.15 6.18 -10.59
CA ILE A 329 -2.74 5.77 -10.60
C ILE A 329 -2.18 5.93 -9.20
N ILE A 330 -1.32 5.01 -8.81
CA ILE A 330 -0.61 5.03 -7.53
C ILE A 330 0.89 4.91 -7.85
N ASP A 331 1.63 5.98 -7.56
CA ASP A 331 3.09 5.98 -7.62
C ASP A 331 3.66 5.18 -6.43
N THR A 332 4.78 4.51 -6.65
CA THR A 332 5.50 3.78 -5.60
C THR A 332 6.93 4.28 -5.45
N THR A 333 7.56 3.87 -4.36
CA THR A 333 9.00 4.06 -4.18
C THR A 333 9.78 2.97 -4.92
N ARG A 334 11.11 2.95 -4.74
CA ARG A 334 11.99 1.86 -5.22
C ARG A 334 11.85 0.56 -4.44
N TYR A 335 10.99 0.51 -3.42
CA TYR A 335 10.62 -0.75 -2.80
C TYR A 335 9.95 -1.63 -3.86
N ARG A 336 10.50 -2.83 -4.08
CA ARG A 336 9.96 -3.74 -5.07
C ARG A 336 8.59 -4.25 -4.61
N ILE A 337 7.55 -4.05 -5.42
CA ILE A 337 6.20 -4.55 -5.16
C ILE A 337 6.23 -6.09 -5.05
N ARG A 338 5.79 -6.63 -3.92
CA ARG A 338 5.76 -8.07 -3.63
C ARG A 338 4.34 -8.58 -3.60
N THR A 339 4.11 -9.78 -4.12
CA THR A 339 2.84 -10.49 -3.96
C THR A 339 3.13 -11.74 -3.16
N ARG A 340 2.40 -11.92 -2.07
CA ARG A 340 2.61 -13.03 -1.15
C ARG A 340 1.27 -13.74 -0.94
N LYS A 341 1.33 -15.06 -0.92
CA LYS A 341 0.21 -15.89 -0.49
C LYS A 341 -0.03 -15.68 1.02
N ILE A 342 -1.28 -15.53 1.41
CA ILE A 342 -1.72 -15.37 2.80
C ILE A 342 -1.76 -16.73 3.49
#